data_AF-A0A969SG44-F1
#
_entry.id   AF-A0A969SG44-F1
#
_cell.length_a   1.000
_cell.length_b   1.000
_cell.length_c   1.000
_cell.angle_alpha   90.00
_cell.angle_beta   90.00
_cell.angle_gamma   90.00
#
_symmetry.space_group_name_H-M   'P 1'
#
loop_
_entity.id
_entity.type
_entity.pdbx_description
1 polymer ?
#
loop_
_entity_poly.entity_id
_entity_poly.type
_entity_poly.pdbx_seq_one_letter_code
_entity_poly.pdbx_strand_id
1 'polypeptide(L)'
;MDLRDYQYRATRQGLASIKFFKFCAIGLEQEVKEINAKAKRLETLDDVNLNKLQEQLGDCLWFITNLAQAVDLSLEEVVAESLEMNNSETVERVAPAPAPAPEPRASKRKKPAVEEVSEIDDVPPWEED
;
A
#
# COMPACT_ATOMS: atom_id res chain seq x y z
N MET A 1 11.89 24.06 -10.38
CA MET A 1 12.34 23.24 -11.52
C MET A 1 11.09 22.73 -12.20
N ASP A 2 10.98 22.95 -13.50
CA ASP A 2 9.88 22.40 -14.31
C ASP A 2 10.21 20.96 -14.79
N LEU A 3 9.24 20.29 -15.40
CA LEU A 3 9.39 18.89 -15.84
C LEU A 3 10.42 18.75 -16.97
N ARG A 4 10.55 19.75 -17.85
CA ARG A 4 11.57 19.72 -18.93
C ARG A 4 12.97 19.83 -18.35
N ASP A 5 13.21 20.78 -17.45
CA ASP A 5 14.49 20.97 -16.76
C ASP A 5 14.84 19.73 -15.93
N TYR A 6 13.86 19.12 -15.26
CA TYR A 6 14.07 17.86 -14.56
C TYR A 6 14.45 16.73 -15.52
N GLN A 7 13.67 16.50 -16.58
CA GLN A 7 13.92 15.46 -17.57
C GLN A 7 15.29 15.61 -18.21
N TYR A 8 15.68 16.84 -18.57
CA TYR A 8 17.00 17.15 -19.11
C TYR A 8 18.15 16.83 -18.12
N ARG A 9 17.97 17.14 -16.84
CA ARG A 9 19.01 16.88 -15.81
C ARG A 9 19.13 15.40 -15.44
N ALA A 10 18.02 14.68 -15.37
CA ALA A 10 18.00 13.27 -14.97
C ALA A 10 18.65 12.35 -16.02
N THR A 11 18.68 12.77 -17.29
CA THR A 11 19.04 11.93 -18.45
C THR A 11 20.47 12.15 -18.96
N ARG A 12 21.25 13.07 -18.34
CA ARG A 12 22.62 13.45 -18.76
C ARG A 12 23.63 12.30 -18.84
N GLN A 13 23.28 11.08 -18.49
CA GLN A 13 24.15 9.90 -18.54
C GLN A 13 24.11 9.12 -19.87
N GLY A 14 23.31 9.53 -20.87
CA GLY A 14 23.47 9.05 -22.26
C GLY A 14 23.14 7.57 -22.51
N LEU A 15 22.29 6.95 -21.69
CA LEU A 15 21.98 5.51 -21.77
C LEU A 15 20.71 5.24 -22.59
N ALA A 16 20.63 5.69 -23.85
CA ALA A 16 19.54 5.29 -24.74
C ALA A 16 19.80 3.88 -25.31
N SER A 17 19.48 2.83 -24.54
CA SER A 17 19.52 1.44 -25.03
C SER A 17 18.30 0.64 -24.57
N ILE A 18 17.90 -0.36 -25.37
CA ILE A 18 16.81 -1.30 -25.01
C ILE A 18 17.10 -2.00 -23.66
N LYS A 19 18.38 -2.26 -23.36
CA LYS A 19 18.78 -2.85 -22.06
C LYS A 19 18.50 -1.89 -20.91
N PHE A 20 18.79 -0.60 -21.12
CA PHE A 20 18.51 0.43 -20.13
C PHE A 20 17.01 0.65 -19.94
N PHE A 21 16.23 0.65 -21.02
CA PHE A 21 14.76 0.69 -20.95
C PHE A 21 14.22 -0.45 -20.06
N LYS A 22 14.67 -1.69 -20.30
CA LYS A 22 14.26 -2.86 -19.49
C LYS A 22 14.69 -2.71 -18.04
N PHE A 23 15.91 -2.23 -17.80
CA PHE A 23 16.40 -1.96 -16.45
C PHE A 23 15.51 -0.95 -15.72
N CYS A 24 15.16 0.16 -16.36
CA CYS A 24 14.30 1.18 -15.76
C CYS A 24 12.88 0.66 -15.51
N ALA A 25 12.32 -0.15 -16.40
CA ALA A 25 10.99 -0.73 -16.21
C ALA A 25 10.95 -1.68 -15.00
N ILE A 26 11.97 -2.52 -14.83
CA ILE A 26 12.09 -3.43 -13.68
C ILE A 26 12.28 -2.64 -12.39
N GLY A 27 13.11 -1.60 -12.39
CA GLY A 27 13.32 -0.73 -11.23
C GLY A 27 12.03 -0.03 -10.80
N LEU A 28 11.29 0.55 -11.75
CA LEU A 28 9.99 1.17 -11.48
C LEU A 28 9.00 0.19 -10.82
N GLU A 29 8.95 -1.06 -11.30
CA GLU A 29 8.09 -2.09 -10.72
C GLU A 29 8.42 -2.35 -9.24
N GLN A 30 9.71 -2.35 -8.88
CA GLN A 30 10.16 -2.55 -7.51
C GLN A 30 9.73 -1.38 -6.61
N GLU A 31 9.96 -0.15 -7.04
CA GLU A 31 9.56 1.03 -6.25
C GLU A 31 8.04 1.09 -6.02
N VAL A 32 7.24 0.80 -7.05
CA VAL A 32 5.77 0.75 -6.93
C VAL A 32 5.33 -0.32 -5.94
N LYS A 33 5.98 -1.49 -5.90
CA LYS A 33 5.69 -2.54 -4.91
C LYS A 33 5.96 -2.06 -3.49
N GLU A 34 7.05 -1.33 -3.26
CA GLU A 34 7.38 -0.80 -1.95
C GLU A 34 6.42 0.31 -1.49
N ILE A 35 6.01 1.19 -2.40
CA ILE A 35 4.97 2.20 -2.14
C ILE A 35 3.66 1.52 -1.76
N ASN A 36 3.21 0.50 -2.51
CA ASN A 36 1.99 -0.22 -2.22
C ASN A 36 2.04 -0.92 -0.85
N ALA A 37 3.19 -1.51 -0.49
CA ALA A 37 3.38 -2.10 0.83
C ALA A 37 3.24 -1.06 1.96
N LYS A 38 3.70 0.17 1.75
CA LYS A 38 3.51 1.28 2.71
C LYS A 38 2.07 1.79 2.73
N ALA A 39 1.43 1.91 1.58
CA ALA A 39 0.03 2.35 1.48
C ALA A 39 -0.91 1.44 2.28
N LYS A 40 -0.71 0.10 2.21
CA LYS A 40 -1.46 -0.86 3.02
C LYS A 40 -1.28 -0.68 4.53
N ARG A 41 -0.13 -0.14 4.97
CA ARG A 41 0.12 0.16 6.39
C ARG A 41 -0.54 1.46 6.84
N LEU A 42 -0.74 2.43 5.94
CA LEU A 42 -1.54 3.63 6.23
C LEU A 42 -2.97 3.26 6.63
N GLU A 43 -3.54 2.23 6.01
CA GLU A 43 -4.90 1.75 6.30
C GLU A 43 -5.04 1.16 7.71
N THR A 44 -3.93 0.72 8.32
CA THR A 44 -3.91 0.06 9.64
C THR A 44 -3.42 0.97 10.77
N LEU A 45 -3.40 2.29 10.58
CA LEU A 45 -2.92 3.30 11.55
C LEU A 45 -1.44 3.14 11.97
N ASP A 46 -0.60 2.55 11.13
CA ASP A 46 0.84 2.47 11.36
C ASP A 46 1.53 3.81 11.00
N ASP A 47 2.55 4.20 11.77
CA ASP A 47 3.35 5.41 11.50
C ASP A 47 4.18 5.21 10.23
N VAL A 48 3.72 5.78 9.12
CA VAL A 48 4.42 5.69 7.84
C VAL A 48 5.52 6.72 7.79
N ASN A 49 6.74 6.21 7.63
CA ASN A 49 7.91 7.03 7.41
C ASN A 49 7.82 7.77 6.07
N LEU A 50 7.37 9.03 6.12
CA LEU A 50 7.17 9.89 4.96
C LEU A 50 8.47 10.17 4.20
N ASN A 51 9.63 10.20 4.86
CA ASN A 51 10.91 10.41 4.19
C ASN A 51 11.22 9.24 3.26
N LYS A 52 10.99 8.00 3.70
CA LYS A 52 11.17 6.81 2.85
C LYS A 52 10.17 6.75 1.70
N LEU A 53 8.95 7.24 1.93
CA LEU A 53 7.95 7.34 0.85
C LEU A 53 8.39 8.38 -0.19
N GLN A 54 8.91 9.53 0.25
CA GLN A 54 9.43 10.56 -0.63
C GLN A 54 10.61 10.07 -1.47
N GLU A 55 11.54 9.30 -0.88
CA GLU A 55 12.65 8.67 -1.62
C GLU A 55 12.13 7.80 -2.77
N GLN A 56 11.17 6.91 -2.48
CA GLN A 56 10.61 5.99 -3.48
C GLN A 56 9.79 6.70 -4.57
N LEU A 57 9.08 7.76 -4.21
CA LEU A 57 8.42 8.61 -5.20
C LEU A 57 9.46 9.32 -6.09
N GLY A 58 10.60 9.71 -5.53
CA GLY A 58 11.74 10.24 -6.28
C GLY A 58 12.33 9.22 -7.25
N ASP A 59 12.51 7.97 -6.80
CA ASP A 59 13.04 6.88 -7.63
C ASP A 59 12.06 6.50 -8.75
N CYS A 60 10.76 6.43 -8.45
CA CYS A 60 9.71 6.29 -9.47
C CYS A 60 9.81 7.38 -10.54
N LEU A 61 9.93 8.64 -10.12
CA LEU A 61 10.04 9.77 -11.04
C LEU A 61 11.31 9.65 -11.90
N TRP A 62 12.43 9.24 -11.31
CA TRP A 62 13.68 9.00 -12.03
C TRP A 62 13.53 7.90 -13.10
N PHE A 63 12.91 6.77 -12.75
CA PHE A 63 12.67 5.69 -13.70
C PHE A 63 11.72 6.08 -14.83
N ILE A 64 10.59 6.74 -14.52
CA ILE A 64 9.64 7.23 -15.52
C ILE A 64 10.32 8.18 -16.50
N THR A 65 11.16 9.07 -16.00
CA THR A 65 11.89 10.04 -16.81
C THR A 65 12.86 9.38 -17.77
N ASN A 66 13.59 8.37 -17.31
CA ASN A 66 14.51 7.61 -18.16
C ASN A 66 13.78 6.72 -19.16
N LEU A 67 12.60 6.20 -18.80
CA LEU A 67 11.73 5.47 -19.73
C LEU A 67 11.22 6.39 -20.84
N ALA A 68 10.68 7.56 -20.50
CA ALA A 68 10.22 8.57 -21.45
C ALA A 68 11.34 8.99 -22.41
N GLN A 69 12.53 9.28 -21.87
CA GLN A 69 13.69 9.64 -22.68
C GLN A 69 14.12 8.52 -23.65
N ALA A 70 14.07 7.26 -23.20
CA ALA A 70 14.48 6.12 -24.02
C ALA A 70 13.55 5.89 -25.23
N VAL A 71 12.34 6.45 -25.22
CA VAL A 71 11.39 6.40 -26.36
C VAL A 71 11.06 7.78 -26.93
N ASP A 72 11.88 8.79 -26.59
CA ASP A 72 11.75 10.18 -27.06
C ASP A 72 10.38 10.83 -26.77
N LEU A 73 9.85 10.57 -25.56
CA LEU A 73 8.61 11.20 -25.08
C LEU A 73 8.90 12.38 -24.15
N SER A 74 8.16 13.47 -24.34
CA SER A 74 8.15 14.63 -23.45
C SER A 74 7.26 14.36 -22.24
N LEU A 75 7.82 14.44 -21.03
CA LEU A 75 7.01 14.31 -19.81
C LEU A 75 5.99 15.43 -19.66
N GLU A 76 6.27 16.63 -20.16
CA GLU A 76 5.32 17.73 -20.09
C GLU A 76 4.10 17.48 -20.98
N GLU A 77 4.30 16.93 -22.18
CA GLU A 77 3.20 16.57 -23.08
C GLU A 77 2.37 15.44 -22.47
N VAL A 78 3.02 14.40 -21.94
CA VAL A 78 2.33 13.29 -21.24
C VAL A 78 1.46 13.81 -20.08
N VAL A 79 1.97 14.74 -19.29
CA VAL A 79 1.21 15.33 -18.18
C VAL A 79 0.07 16.20 -18.69
N ALA A 80 0.31 17.03 -19.71
CA ALA A 80 -0.72 17.87 -20.30
C ALA A 80 -1.90 17.02 -20.82
N GLU A 81 -1.62 15.98 -21.60
CA GLU A 81 -2.63 15.04 -22.11
C GLU A 81 -3.38 14.32 -20.97
N SER A 82 -2.66 13.88 -19.93
CA SER A 82 -3.30 13.23 -18.78
C SER A 82 -4.24 14.15 -18.00
N LEU A 83 -3.88 15.42 -17.85
CA LEU A 83 -4.73 16.41 -17.16
C LEU A 83 -5.96 16.77 -17.99
N GLU A 84 -5.83 16.87 -19.31
CA GLU A 84 -6.98 17.07 -20.21
C GLU A 84 -7.97 15.90 -20.11
N MET A 85 -7.48 14.65 -20.13
CA MET A 85 -8.31 13.47 -19.92
C MET A 85 -9.00 13.48 -18.55
N ASN A 86 -8.27 13.72 -17.46
CA ASN A 86 -8.86 13.74 -16.11
C ASN A 86 -9.91 14.85 -15.94
N ASN A 87 -9.70 16.02 -16.52
CA ASN A 87 -10.69 17.11 -16.49
C ASN A 87 -11.96 16.76 -17.28
N SER A 88 -11.84 15.95 -18.33
CA SER A 88 -13.00 15.45 -19.10
C SER A 88 -13.77 14.33 -18.36
N GLU A 89 -13.08 13.50 -17.56
CA GLU A 89 -13.69 12.40 -16.80
C GLU A 89 -14.28 12.81 -15.43
N THR A 90 -13.96 14.00 -14.92
CA THR A 90 -14.39 14.46 -13.59
C THR A 90 -15.89 14.79 -13.50
N VAL A 91 -16.66 14.67 -14.58
CA VAL A 91 -18.13 14.87 -14.57
C VAL A 91 -18.90 13.65 -14.05
N GLU A 92 -18.29 12.46 -13.92
CA GLU A 92 -19.05 11.22 -13.66
C GLU A 92 -18.53 10.30 -12.54
N ARG A 93 -17.82 10.81 -11.52
CA ARG A 93 -17.60 10.01 -10.30
C ARG A 93 -18.75 10.20 -9.32
N VAL A 94 -19.83 9.46 -9.57
CA VAL A 94 -20.94 9.26 -8.62
C VAL A 94 -20.36 8.74 -7.30
N ALA A 95 -20.71 9.41 -6.19
CA ALA A 95 -20.30 9.02 -4.85
C ALA A 95 -20.61 7.54 -4.59
N PRO A 96 -19.72 6.78 -3.93
CA PRO A 96 -20.00 5.39 -3.59
C PRO A 96 -21.27 5.32 -2.75
N ALA A 97 -22.23 4.46 -3.16
CA ALA A 97 -23.46 4.24 -2.43
C ALA A 97 -23.16 3.89 -0.96
N PRO A 98 -23.96 4.39 0.01
CA PRO A 98 -23.72 4.12 1.41
C PRO A 98 -23.76 2.60 1.67
N ALA A 99 -22.75 2.10 2.38
CA ALA A 99 -22.64 0.68 2.70
C ALA A 99 -23.92 0.17 3.40
N PRO A 100 -24.43 -1.02 3.04
CA PRO A 100 -25.57 -1.61 3.73
C PRO A 100 -25.22 -1.87 5.19
N ALA A 101 -26.17 -1.58 6.08
CA ALA A 101 -26.01 -1.68 7.53
C ALA A 101 -25.54 -3.08 7.96
N PRO A 102 -24.66 -3.20 8.97
CA PRO A 102 -24.19 -4.50 9.43
C PRO A 102 -25.33 -5.32 10.03
N GLU A 103 -25.48 -6.56 9.56
CA GLU A 103 -26.47 -7.50 10.10
C GLU A 103 -26.21 -7.79 11.59
N PRO A 104 -27.27 -7.98 12.40
CA PRO A 104 -27.14 -8.21 13.82
C PRO A 104 -26.43 -9.53 14.11
N ARG A 105 -25.25 -9.43 14.74
CA ARG A 105 -24.44 -10.56 15.21
C ARG A 105 -25.26 -11.41 16.19
N ALA A 106 -25.50 -12.67 15.85
CA ALA A 106 -26.19 -13.62 16.71
C ALA A 106 -25.49 -13.72 18.09
N SER A 107 -26.27 -13.41 19.13
CA SER A 107 -25.82 -13.38 20.52
C SER A 107 -25.50 -14.80 21.01
N LYS A 108 -24.24 -15.08 21.37
CA LYS A 108 -23.84 -16.33 22.01
C LYS A 108 -24.52 -16.43 23.38
N ARG A 109 -25.41 -17.42 23.54
CA ARG A 109 -26.07 -17.74 24.81
C ARG A 109 -25.04 -18.01 25.92
N LYS A 110 -25.23 -17.35 27.07
CA LYS A 110 -24.50 -17.55 28.33
C LYS A 110 -24.75 -18.97 28.88
N LYS A 111 -23.71 -19.58 29.45
CA LYS A 111 -23.77 -20.78 30.30
C LYS A 111 -24.55 -20.49 31.59
N PRO A 112 -25.29 -21.46 32.18
CA PRO A 112 -25.65 -21.41 33.58
C PRO A 112 -24.65 -22.21 34.44
N ALA A 113 -24.35 -21.63 35.62
CA ALA A 113 -23.69 -22.26 36.76
C ALA A 113 -24.64 -23.21 37.50
N VAL A 114 -24.15 -24.13 38.32
CA VAL A 114 -24.21 -24.19 39.81
C VAL A 114 -23.93 -25.70 40.13
N GLU A 115 -23.20 -26.17 41.14
CA GLU A 115 -23.24 -25.91 42.60
C GLU A 115 -21.97 -26.49 43.27
N GLU A 116 -21.45 -25.80 44.28
CA GLU A 116 -20.46 -26.31 45.25
C GLU A 116 -21.12 -27.31 46.20
N VAL A 117 -20.43 -28.41 46.52
CA VAL A 117 -20.73 -29.24 47.69
C VAL A 117 -19.45 -29.38 48.53
N SER A 118 -19.62 -29.13 49.81
CA SER A 118 -18.62 -28.96 50.88
C SER A 118 -17.93 -30.24 51.37
N GLU A 119 -16.79 -30.03 52.03
CA GLU A 119 -15.92 -30.96 52.77
C GLU A 119 -16.62 -32.01 53.65
N ILE A 120 -16.00 -33.20 53.76
CA ILE A 120 -15.88 -34.02 54.98
C ILE A 120 -14.51 -34.75 54.91
N ASP A 121 -13.72 -34.62 55.98
CA ASP A 121 -12.49 -35.35 56.30
C ASP A 121 -12.71 -36.88 56.42
N ASP A 122 -11.72 -37.69 56.02
CA ASP A 122 -11.23 -38.81 56.86
C ASP A 122 -9.99 -39.52 56.30
N VAL A 123 -9.15 -39.96 57.23
CA VAL A 123 -7.73 -40.37 57.15
C VAL A 123 -7.53 -41.76 56.49
N PRO A 124 -6.41 -42.01 55.76
CA PRO A 124 -6.18 -43.26 55.03
C PRO A 124 -5.64 -44.41 55.91
N PRO A 125 -6.16 -45.65 55.82
CA PRO A 125 -5.66 -46.76 56.65
C PRO A 125 -5.11 -47.95 55.84
N TRP A 126 -3.93 -47.82 55.20
CA TRP A 126 -3.14 -48.99 54.78
C TRP A 126 -1.63 -48.72 54.56
N GLU A 127 -1.01 -47.84 55.36
CA GLU A 127 0.40 -48.05 55.72
C GLU A 127 0.42 -49.07 56.86
N GLU A 128 0.69 -50.34 56.53
CA GLU A 128 1.07 -51.50 57.39
C GLU A 128 1.05 -52.71 56.42
N ASP A 129 2.10 -53.47 56.09
CA ASP A 129 3.49 -53.67 56.51
C ASP A 129 4.33 -54.08 55.28
#